data_AF-A0A699ZAF3-F1
#
_entry.id   AF-A0A699ZAF3-F1
#
_cell.length_a   1.000
_cell.length_b   1.000
_cell.length_c   1.000
_cell.angle_alpha   90.00
_cell.angle_beta   90.00
_cell.angle_gamma   90.00
#
_symmetry.space_group_name_H-M   'P 1'
#
loop_
_entity.id
_entity.type
_entity.pdbx_description
1 polymer ?
#
loop_
_entity_poly.entity_id
_entity_poly.type
_entity_poly.pdbx_seq_one_letter_code
_entity_poly.pdbx_strand_id
1 'polypeptide(L)'
;MPLPRHVLGGFAPAPWAKSGTFFGDHSAFVFRLEPELQVFNATGINTNFQWCGVGNSQLVNGLGFGGAQGAAGQFGLLLDVSMDRGMSRPIATFGSPCLASQQLFQVGVVEAWLLQAPEEEDVPATTTNGTVMDRMASDRAFMSLAGVGTDHSAGLRQQRPEDDL
;
A
#
# COMPACT_ATOMS: atom_id res chain seq x y z
N MET A 1 11.69 32.47 13.36
CA MET A 1 12.40 31.19 13.18
C MET A 1 11.47 30.24 12.43
N PRO A 2 11.95 29.45 11.47
CA PRO A 2 11.16 28.34 10.94
C PRO A 2 10.85 27.35 12.07
N LEU A 3 9.66 26.74 12.04
CA LEU A 3 9.29 25.71 13.02
C LEU A 3 10.24 24.50 12.89
N PRO A 4 10.56 23.79 14.00
CA PRO A 4 11.41 22.61 13.95
C PRO A 4 10.80 21.56 13.02
N ARG A 5 11.57 21.09 12.04
CA ARG A 5 11.16 20.02 11.15
C ARG A 5 11.17 18.71 11.93
N HIS A 6 10.06 17.99 11.94
CA HIS A 6 9.98 16.66 12.51
C HIS A 6 9.95 15.67 11.35
N VAL A 7 10.83 14.67 11.41
CA VAL A 7 10.91 13.59 10.42
C VAL A 7 10.77 12.30 11.17
N LEU A 8 9.75 11.52 10.82
CA LEU A 8 9.35 10.30 11.52
C LEU A 8 8.71 9.34 10.51
N GLY A 9 8.65 8.06 10.87
CA GLY A 9 8.09 7.05 9.99
C GLY A 9 8.06 5.67 10.63
N GLY A 10 7.82 4.66 9.80
CA GLY A 10 7.86 3.27 10.18
C GLY A 10 8.30 2.38 9.03
N PHE A 11 8.87 1.25 9.37
CA PHE A 11 9.19 0.18 8.44
C PHE A 11 8.06 -0.85 8.45
N ALA A 12 7.44 -1.07 7.29
CA ALA A 12 6.39 -2.06 7.09
C ALA A 12 7.01 -3.30 6.42
N PRO A 13 7.04 -4.46 7.10
CA PRO A 13 7.68 -5.66 6.56
C PRO A 13 6.83 -6.40 5.52
N ALA A 14 5.51 -6.22 5.54
CA ALA A 14 4.63 -6.77 4.51
C ALA A 14 4.15 -5.67 3.54
N PRO A 15 3.89 -6.01 2.26
CA PRO A 15 3.28 -5.09 1.30
C PRO A 15 1.97 -4.50 1.84
N TRP A 16 1.72 -3.22 1.58
CA TRP A 16 0.49 -2.56 2.01
C TRP A 16 -0.72 -3.15 1.28
N ALA A 17 -1.59 -3.84 2.00
CA ALA A 17 -2.85 -4.34 1.52
C ALA A 17 -4.00 -3.79 2.37
N LYS A 18 -5.14 -3.48 1.74
CA LYS A 18 -6.35 -3.08 2.47
C LYS A 18 -6.74 -4.20 3.42
N SER A 19 -6.77 -3.90 4.72
CA SER A 19 -7.01 -4.88 5.77
C SER A 19 -7.84 -4.27 6.88
N GLY A 20 -8.86 -5.00 7.33
CA GLY A 20 -9.63 -4.65 8.52
C GLY A 20 -8.98 -5.07 9.84
N THR A 21 -7.78 -5.65 9.78
CA THR A 21 -7.03 -6.18 10.91
C THR A 21 -5.55 -5.81 10.81
N PHE A 22 -4.84 -5.85 11.93
CA PHE A 22 -3.40 -5.70 11.92
C PHE A 22 -2.71 -6.89 11.23
N PHE A 23 -1.58 -6.63 10.59
CA PHE A 23 -0.76 -7.61 9.87
C PHE A 23 0.74 -7.27 10.01
N GLY A 24 1.60 -7.93 9.22
CA GLY A 24 3.05 -7.78 9.30
C GLY A 24 3.72 -8.75 10.27
N ASP A 25 4.99 -8.51 10.57
CA ASP A 25 5.79 -9.33 11.47
C ASP A 25 6.67 -8.51 12.42
N HIS A 26 7.44 -9.21 13.27
CA HIS A 26 8.29 -8.62 14.31
C HIS A 26 9.46 -7.78 13.79
N SER A 27 9.75 -7.80 12.49
CA SER A 27 10.76 -6.89 11.92
C SER A 27 10.23 -5.46 11.72
N ALA A 28 8.92 -5.23 11.91
CA ALA A 28 8.35 -3.89 11.93
C ALA A 28 8.94 -3.02 13.06
N PHE A 29 9.18 -1.75 12.76
CA PHE A 29 9.61 -0.75 13.73
C PHE A 29 9.13 0.64 13.34
N VAL A 30 9.06 1.54 14.32
CA VAL A 30 8.83 2.97 14.09
C VAL A 30 10.06 3.77 14.45
N PHE A 31 10.24 4.94 13.84
CA PHE A 31 11.42 5.76 14.06
C PHE A 31 11.10 7.25 14.03
N ARG A 32 12.00 8.02 14.63
CA ARG A 32 12.12 9.47 14.48
C ARG A 32 13.55 9.77 14.05
N LEU A 33 13.73 10.62 13.05
CA LEU A 33 15.04 11.08 12.60
C LEU A 33 15.38 12.48 13.14
N GLU A 34 14.36 13.33 13.29
CA GLU A 34 14.49 14.71 13.77
C GLU A 34 13.46 14.99 14.88
N PRO A 35 13.83 15.72 15.96
CA PRO A 35 15.13 16.37 16.19
C PRO A 35 16.25 15.42 16.67
N GLU A 36 15.92 14.17 16.96
CA GLU A 36 16.86 13.15 17.45
C GLU A 36 16.53 11.80 16.79
N LEU A 37 17.57 11.12 16.32
CA LEU A 37 17.48 9.78 15.74
C LEU A 37 17.17 8.74 16.81
N GLN A 38 15.99 8.11 16.71
CA GLN A 38 15.56 7.04 17.60
C GLN A 38 14.78 5.98 16.81
N VAL A 39 15.03 4.71 17.09
CA VAL A 39 14.37 3.55 16.47
C VAL A 39 13.73 2.71 17.56
N PHE A 40 12.48 2.32 17.34
CA PHE A 40 11.65 1.59 18.30
C PHE A 40 11.16 0.28 17.66
N ASN A 41 11.83 -0.81 18.02
CA ASN A 41 11.54 -2.15 17.49
C ASN A 41 10.30 -2.75 18.15
N ALA A 42 9.70 -3.74 17.50
CA ALA A 42 8.62 -4.54 18.07
C ALA A 42 9.01 -5.11 19.45
N THR A 43 8.16 -4.90 20.45
CA THR A 43 8.41 -5.34 21.84
C THR A 43 8.07 -6.81 22.08
N GLY A 44 7.31 -7.42 21.17
CA GLY A 44 6.76 -8.77 21.33
C GLY A 44 5.52 -8.86 22.22
N ILE A 45 5.03 -7.74 22.78
CA ILE A 45 3.82 -7.72 23.63
C ILE A 45 2.55 -8.09 22.84
N ASN A 46 2.51 -7.76 21.55
CA ASN A 46 1.42 -8.10 20.64
C ASN A 46 1.91 -8.14 19.19
N THR A 47 1.02 -8.50 18.28
CA THR A 47 1.27 -8.59 16.84
C THR A 47 0.55 -7.50 16.03
N ASN A 48 0.23 -6.36 16.66
CA ASN A 48 -0.53 -5.28 16.02
C ASN A 48 0.39 -4.35 15.21
N PHE A 49 1.15 -4.86 14.25
CA PHE A 49 2.28 -4.12 13.66
C PHE A 49 1.87 -3.06 12.64
N GLN A 50 1.17 -3.46 11.57
CA GLN A 50 0.79 -2.56 10.49
C GLN A 50 -0.72 -2.64 10.21
N TRP A 51 -1.31 -1.53 9.76
CA TRP A 51 -2.74 -1.36 9.51
C TRP A 51 -2.99 -0.56 8.24
N CYS A 52 -3.99 -0.95 7.45
CA CYS A 52 -4.40 -0.20 6.27
C CYS A 52 -5.93 -0.27 6.12
N GLY A 53 -6.61 0.67 6.77
CA GLY A 53 -8.05 0.80 6.67
C GLY A 53 -8.40 1.76 5.54
N VAL A 54 -9.20 1.33 4.56
CA VAL A 54 -9.73 2.21 3.50
C VAL A 54 -11.13 1.77 3.13
N GLY A 55 -12.06 2.72 3.05
CA GLY A 55 -13.38 2.48 2.46
C GLY A 55 -14.39 1.77 3.37
N ASN A 56 -14.15 1.73 4.68
CA ASN A 56 -15.10 1.24 5.67
C ASN A 56 -15.30 2.31 6.76
N SER A 57 -16.53 2.81 6.91
CA SER A 57 -16.86 3.88 7.88
C SER A 57 -16.76 3.44 9.35
N GLN A 58 -16.72 2.14 9.63
CA GLN A 58 -16.56 1.60 10.98
C GLN A 58 -15.09 1.42 11.37
N LEU A 59 -14.17 1.53 10.41
CA LEU A 59 -12.74 1.36 10.61
C LEU A 59 -12.02 2.70 10.55
N VAL A 60 -10.88 2.79 11.24
CA VAL A 60 -10.01 3.95 11.07
C VAL A 60 -9.37 3.91 9.69
N ASN A 61 -9.64 4.96 8.91
CA ASN A 61 -9.10 5.09 7.57
C ASN A 61 -7.68 5.67 7.63
N GLY A 62 -6.76 5.06 6.90
CA GLY A 62 -5.36 5.46 6.87
C GLY A 62 -4.39 4.30 7.00
N LEU A 63 -3.10 4.65 7.01
CA LEU A 63 -1.97 3.74 7.20
C LEU A 63 -1.46 3.87 8.63
N GLY A 64 -1.46 2.76 9.37
CA GLY A 64 -1.13 2.74 10.79
C GLY A 64 0.02 1.80 11.12
N PHE A 65 0.79 2.17 12.14
CA PHE A 65 1.78 1.34 12.81
C PHE A 65 1.47 1.26 14.29
N GLY A 66 1.42 0.03 14.80
CA GLY A 66 1.19 -0.23 16.23
C GLY A 66 -0.27 -0.02 16.59
N GLY A 67 -0.79 -0.82 17.51
CA GLY A 67 -2.20 -0.70 17.88
C GLY A 67 -2.55 -1.35 19.21
N ALA A 68 -3.59 -0.83 19.85
CA ALA A 68 -4.21 -1.47 20.99
C ALA A 68 -5.47 -2.25 20.56
N GLN A 69 -5.61 -3.49 21.04
CA GLN A 69 -6.79 -4.30 20.79
C GLN A 69 -8.02 -3.62 21.43
N GLY A 70 -9.11 -3.43 20.67
CA GLY A 70 -10.39 -2.94 21.19
C GLY A 70 -10.53 -1.42 21.39
N ALA A 71 -9.51 -0.60 21.17
CA ALA A 71 -9.55 0.84 21.44
C ALA A 71 -9.44 1.69 20.17
N ALA A 72 -10.60 2.13 19.63
CA ALA A 72 -10.84 3.37 18.86
C ALA A 72 -9.70 3.91 17.95
N GLY A 73 -8.92 3.05 17.31
CA GLY A 73 -7.77 3.45 16.51
C GLY A 73 -6.67 4.17 17.29
N GLN A 74 -6.24 3.64 18.43
CA GLN A 74 -5.00 4.11 19.05
C GLN A 74 -3.79 3.51 18.33
N PHE A 75 -3.09 4.33 17.54
CA PHE A 75 -1.89 3.95 16.80
C PHE A 75 -0.64 4.61 17.37
N GLY A 76 0.50 3.92 17.25
CA GLY A 76 1.81 4.51 17.51
C GLY A 76 2.15 5.58 16.49
N LEU A 77 1.80 5.31 15.23
CA LEU A 77 1.82 6.25 14.12
C LEU A 77 0.64 5.95 13.21
N LEU A 78 -0.12 6.97 12.81
CA LEU A 78 -1.18 6.88 11.81
C LEU A 78 -1.02 8.03 10.83
N LEU A 79 -1.12 7.73 9.55
CA LEU A 79 -1.28 8.68 8.46
C LEU A 79 -2.71 8.56 7.94
N ASP A 80 -3.45 9.67 7.97
CA ASP A 80 -4.84 9.70 7.50
C ASP A 80 -4.91 9.43 5.98
N VAL A 81 -6.06 8.97 5.50
CA VAL A 81 -6.30 8.72 4.07
C VAL A 81 -6.13 9.97 3.20
N SER A 82 -6.33 11.17 3.76
CA SER A 82 -6.05 12.43 3.09
C SER A 82 -4.56 12.69 2.84
N MET A 83 -3.67 11.97 3.53
CA MET A 83 -2.22 12.16 3.54
C MET A 83 -1.75 13.55 4.04
N ASP A 84 -2.65 14.38 4.56
CA ASP A 84 -2.35 15.75 5.04
C ASP A 84 -2.28 15.85 6.58
N ARG A 85 -2.70 14.79 7.27
CA ARG A 85 -2.80 14.70 8.72
C ARG A 85 -2.24 13.38 9.20
N GLY A 86 -1.60 13.43 10.36
CA GLY A 86 -1.16 12.24 11.05
C GLY A 86 -1.36 12.34 12.55
N MET A 87 -1.17 11.20 13.19
CA MET A 87 -1.27 11.03 14.62
C MET A 87 -0.14 10.15 15.13
N SER A 88 0.38 10.46 16.31
CA SER A 88 1.32 9.59 17.02
C SER A 88 1.03 9.59 18.51
N ARG A 89 1.13 8.42 19.15
CA ARG A 89 0.92 8.24 20.58
C ARG A 89 1.93 7.23 21.12
N PRO A 90 2.20 7.26 22.44
CA PRO A 90 2.89 6.16 23.08
C PRO A 90 2.16 4.84 22.82
N ILE A 91 2.89 3.78 22.45
CA ILE A 91 2.29 2.49 22.11
C ILE A 91 3.12 1.32 22.64
N ALA A 92 2.44 0.30 23.16
CA ALA A 92 3.09 -0.89 23.69
C ALA A 92 3.73 -1.77 22.59
N THR A 93 3.17 -1.78 21.37
CA THR A 93 3.66 -2.61 20.26
C THR A 93 5.14 -2.35 19.95
N PHE A 94 5.59 -1.09 20.04
CA PHE A 94 6.97 -0.69 19.79
C PHE A 94 7.67 -0.10 21.02
N GLY A 95 6.96 0.06 22.13
CA GLY A 95 7.49 0.76 23.31
C GLY A 95 7.88 2.22 23.02
N SER A 96 7.34 2.80 21.93
CA SER A 96 7.70 4.14 21.50
C SER A 96 6.93 5.19 22.29
N PRO A 97 7.50 6.40 22.50
CA PRO A 97 6.75 7.57 22.92
C PRO A 97 5.94 8.14 21.74
N CYS A 98 5.33 9.31 21.94
CA CYS A 98 4.88 10.12 20.80
C CYS A 98 6.10 10.51 19.95
N LEU A 99 6.06 10.20 18.66
CA LEU A 99 7.16 10.46 17.73
C LEU A 99 7.19 11.94 17.30
N ALA A 100 6.04 12.59 17.19
CA ALA A 100 5.94 14.01 16.89
C ALA A 100 5.99 14.87 18.18
N SER A 101 6.09 16.19 18.02
CA SER A 101 5.97 17.14 19.13
C SER A 101 4.57 17.19 19.75
N GLN A 102 3.55 16.78 19.00
CA GLN A 102 2.15 16.72 19.44
C GLN A 102 1.50 15.44 18.91
N GLN A 103 0.42 15.02 19.57
CA GLN A 103 -0.28 13.78 19.18
C GLN A 103 -0.90 13.86 17.79
N LEU A 104 -1.36 15.04 17.37
CA LEU A 104 -1.92 15.29 16.05
C LEU A 104 -1.02 16.29 15.33
N PHE A 105 -0.77 16.06 14.05
CA PHE A 105 0.12 16.91 13.26
C PHE A 105 -0.33 17.00 11.80
N GLN A 106 0.07 18.09 11.15
CA GLN A 106 -0.05 18.25 9.70
C GLN A 106 1.15 17.60 9.01
N VAL A 107 0.91 17.04 7.84
CA VAL A 107 1.91 16.35 7.04
C VAL A 107 2.30 17.26 5.88
N GLY A 108 3.60 17.58 5.79
CA GLY A 108 4.12 18.38 4.69
C GLY A 108 4.47 17.53 3.46
N VAL A 109 5.16 16.42 3.68
CA VAL A 109 5.63 15.50 2.63
C VAL A 109 5.54 14.07 3.15
N VAL A 110 5.11 13.16 2.29
CA VAL A 110 5.13 11.71 2.52
C VAL A 110 6.04 11.09 1.46
N GLU A 111 6.99 10.27 1.91
CA GLU A 111 7.86 9.49 1.05
C GLU A 111 7.71 8.02 1.40
N ALA A 112 7.67 7.16 0.38
CA ALA A 112 7.64 5.70 0.54
C ALA A 112 8.78 5.10 -0.25
N TRP A 113 9.60 4.30 0.42
CA TRP A 113 10.81 3.71 -0.13
C TRP A 113 10.68 2.19 -0.13
N LEU A 114 10.79 1.57 -1.30
CA LEU A 114 10.90 0.12 -1.39
C LEU A 114 12.36 -0.27 -1.15
N LEU A 115 12.58 -1.27 -0.29
CA LEU A 115 13.91 -1.81 -0.03
C LEU A 115 14.30 -2.94 -0.99
N GLN A 116 13.32 -3.49 -1.71
CA GLN A 116 13.48 -4.55 -2.69
C GLN A 116 12.61 -4.22 -3.91
N ALA A 117 13.03 -4.69 -5.09
CA ALA A 117 12.16 -4.62 -6.26
C ALA A 117 10.85 -5.36 -5.94
N PRO A 118 9.69 -4.86 -6.41
CA PRO A 118 8.46 -5.64 -6.35
C PRO A 118 8.74 -7.01 -6.95
N GLU A 119 8.33 -8.09 -6.27
CA GLU A 119 8.25 -9.37 -6.94
C GLU A 119 7.37 -9.15 -8.18
N GLU A 120 7.87 -9.47 -9.37
CA GLU A 120 6.99 -9.56 -10.52
C GLU A 120 5.88 -10.52 -10.10
N GLU A 121 4.62 -10.07 -10.12
CA GLU A 121 3.53 -11.02 -10.01
C GLU A 121 3.82 -12.06 -11.08
N ASP A 122 4.11 -13.29 -10.66
CA ASP A 122 4.05 -14.47 -11.52
C ASP A 122 2.59 -14.49 -12.01
N VAL A 123 2.30 -13.72 -13.06
CA VAL A 123 1.13 -13.93 -13.89
C VAL A 123 1.33 -15.37 -14.30
N PRO A 124 0.49 -16.31 -13.84
CA PRO A 124 0.71 -17.70 -14.14
C PRO A 124 0.86 -17.76 -15.65
N ALA A 125 2.02 -18.25 -16.08
CA ALA A 125 2.30 -18.58 -17.46
C ALA A 125 1.36 -19.73 -17.83
N THR A 126 0.07 -19.43 -17.94
CA THR A 126 -0.87 -20.17 -18.73
C THR A 126 -0.46 -19.86 -20.15
N THR A 127 0.48 -20.67 -20.62
CA THR A 127 0.86 -20.91 -22.00
C THR A 127 -0.12 -20.30 -22.99
N THR A 128 0.16 -19.10 -23.47
CA THR A 128 -0.27 -18.67 -24.81
C THR A 128 0.67 -17.60 -25.29
N ASN A 129 1.50 -17.97 -26.28
CA ASN A 129 2.15 -17.07 -27.21
C ASN A 129 1.08 -16.35 -28.05
N GLY A 130 0.24 -15.54 -27.42
CA GLY A 130 -0.86 -14.83 -28.05
C GLY A 130 -0.68 -13.34 -27.85
N THR A 131 -0.79 -12.59 -28.93
CA THR A 131 -0.74 -11.12 -28.86
C THR A 131 -1.99 -10.60 -28.15
N VAL A 132 -1.95 -9.35 -27.66
CA VAL A 132 -3.12 -8.67 -27.07
C VAL A 132 -4.37 -8.79 -27.97
N MET A 133 -4.18 -8.90 -29.28
CA MET A 133 -5.23 -9.11 -30.28
C MET A 133 -5.93 -10.47 -30.17
N ASP A 134 -5.22 -11.54 -29.77
CA ASP A 134 -5.80 -12.89 -29.62
C ASP A 134 -6.69 -12.99 -28.37
N ARG A 135 -6.31 -12.26 -27.31
CA ARG A 135 -7.16 -12.10 -26.12
C ARG A 135 -8.44 -11.35 -26.46
N MET A 136 -8.32 -10.25 -27.22
CA MET A 136 -9.48 -9.49 -27.70
C MET A 136 -10.40 -10.31 -28.61
N ALA A 137 -9.87 -11.24 -29.41
CA ALA A 137 -10.69 -12.14 -30.24
C ALA A 137 -11.53 -13.11 -29.39
N SER A 138 -10.92 -13.68 -28.36
CA SER A 138 -11.57 -14.60 -27.41
C SER A 138 -12.67 -13.89 -26.62
N ASP A 139 -12.35 -12.71 -26.08
CA ASP A 139 -13.28 -11.88 -25.33
C ASP A 139 -14.44 -11.41 -26.22
N ARG A 140 -14.18 -11.06 -27.48
CA ARG A 140 -15.20 -10.66 -28.45
C ARG A 140 -16.14 -11.81 -28.82
N ALA A 141 -15.61 -13.03 -28.97
CA ALA A 141 -16.43 -14.22 -29.19
C ALA A 141 -17.36 -14.49 -28.00
N PHE A 142 -16.85 -14.32 -26.77
CA PHE A 142 -17.64 -14.48 -25.56
C PHE A 142 -18.70 -13.39 -25.39
N MET A 143 -18.36 -12.13 -25.70
CA MET A 143 -19.29 -11.01 -25.70
C MET A 143 -20.37 -11.13 -26.79
N SER A 144 -20.02 -11.68 -27.96
CA SER A 144 -20.98 -12.00 -29.01
C SER A 144 -21.96 -13.10 -28.56
N LEU A 145 -21.48 -14.14 -27.89
CA LEU A 145 -22.32 -15.21 -27.35
C LEU A 145 -23.24 -14.69 -26.24
N ALA A 146 -22.75 -13.75 -25.42
CA ALA A 146 -23.52 -13.07 -24.38
C ALA A 146 -24.50 -12.01 -24.92
N GLY A 147 -24.52 -11.75 -26.24
CA GLY A 147 -25.41 -10.77 -26.87
C GLY A 147 -25.00 -9.30 -26.66
N VAL A 148 -23.75 -9.03 -26.26
CA VAL A 148 -23.25 -7.70 -25.87
C VAL A 148 -22.33 -7.07 -26.93
N GLY A 149 -22.00 -7.75 -28.02
CA GLY A 149 -21.05 -7.27 -29.03
C GLY A 149 -21.65 -6.26 -30.04
N THR A 150 -21.19 -5.00 -30.02
CA THR A 150 -21.33 -4.06 -31.15
C THR A 150 -19.97 -3.87 -31.82
N ASP A 151 -19.84 -4.37 -33.05
CA ASP A 151 -18.58 -4.38 -33.80
C ASP A 151 -18.30 -3.00 -34.44
N HIS A 152 -17.34 -2.23 -33.91
CA HIS A 152 -16.98 -0.89 -34.42
C HIS A 152 -15.54 -0.74 -34.96
N SER A 153 -14.83 -1.83 -35.28
CA SER A 153 -13.46 -1.73 -35.84
C SER A 153 -13.06 -2.94 -36.68
N ALA A 154 -13.65 -3.05 -37.87
CA ALA A 154 -13.13 -3.93 -38.92
C ALA A 154 -12.39 -3.07 -39.94
N GLY A 155 -11.06 -3.01 -39.85
CA GLY A 155 -10.26 -2.39 -40.91
C GLY A 155 -8.80 -2.15 -40.53
N LEU A 156 -7.92 -2.68 -41.39
CA LEU A 156 -6.46 -2.50 -41.46
C LEU A 156 -5.60 -3.57 -40.75
N ARG A 157 -5.50 -4.74 -41.38
CA ARG A 157 -4.21 -5.43 -41.51
C ARG A 157 -3.73 -5.23 -42.95
N GLN A 158 -2.72 -4.39 -43.16
CA GLN A 158 -1.90 -4.46 -44.37
C GLN A 158 -1.05 -5.74 -44.27
N GLN A 159 -1.10 -6.57 -45.30
CA GLN A 159 -0.29 -7.78 -45.40
C GLN A 159 1.19 -7.38 -45.48
N ARG A 160 2.03 -8.02 -44.66
CA ARG A 160 3.49 -7.88 -44.74
C ARG A 160 3.95 -8.72 -45.94
N PRO A 161 4.84 -8.22 -46.83
CA PRO A 161 5.32 -9.02 -47.96
C PRO A 161 6.04 -10.27 -47.44
N GLU A 162 5.77 -11.39 -48.08
CA GLU A 162 6.50 -12.64 -47.94
C GLU A 162 7.88 -12.48 -48.61
N ASP A 163 8.95 -12.63 -47.84
CA ASP A 163 10.32 -12.70 -48.36
C ASP A 163 10.50 -14.08 -49.02
N ASP A 164 10.46 -14.12 -50.34
CA ASP A 164 10.92 -15.26 -51.13
C ASP A 164 12.46 -15.30 -51.18
N LEU A 165 13.00 -16.51 -51.00
CA LEU A 165 14.41 -16.92 -51.09
C LEU A 165 15.11 -16.54 -52.41
#